data_AF-A0A6I2L3J8-F1
#
_entry.id   AF-A0A6I2L3J8-F1
#
_cell.length_a   1.000
_cell.length_b   1.000
_cell.length_c   1.000
_cell.angle_alpha   90.00
_cell.angle_beta   90.00
_cell.angle_gamma   90.00
#
_symmetry.space_group_name_H-M   'P 1'
#
loop_
_entity.id
_entity.type
_entity.pdbx_description
1 polymer ?
#
loop_
_entity_poly.entity_id
_entity_poly.type
_entity_poly.pdbx_seq_one_letter_code
_entity_poly.pdbx_strand_id
1 'polypeptide(L)'
;MRRYLAPLLLSLHSQAVLATAPTQPALRDELLEMSAADQQQRTSPVPGKNVDGPNLKRLKEIVAQYGWPTYVMVGKDGGDAAWLLAQHADRDTPFQRKVLELMQPLLDADQASLKNYAYLYDRIHDPQRYGTQGWCVSREEWRPFEIEDAAGVNARRKQAGMPPLEAYLAIMKPLCAESGNNIGSARLFRKAMVSDAVDVVVDKGGVQVAGQTVATPESLLALLAERNSLKIRVYTDGQPMREGIWKILQGAQQAGVVMYLEPPPAPPAAP
;
A
#
# COMPACT_ATOMS: atom_id res chain seq x y z
N MET A 1 -18.46 -23.97 -65.67
CA MET A 1 -19.34 -23.88 -64.47
C MET A 1 -18.48 -24.06 -63.23
N ARG A 2 -18.13 -22.99 -62.50
CA ARG A 2 -17.31 -23.06 -61.28
C ARG A 2 -18.13 -22.49 -60.13
N ARG A 3 -18.54 -23.36 -59.19
CA ARG A 3 -19.27 -23.01 -57.97
C ARG A 3 -18.27 -22.51 -56.93
N TYR A 4 -18.49 -21.32 -56.36
CA TYR A 4 -17.74 -20.82 -55.21
C TYR A 4 -18.47 -21.22 -53.92
N LEU A 5 -17.77 -21.92 -53.03
CA LEU A 5 -18.16 -22.14 -51.63
C LEU A 5 -17.58 -20.99 -50.80
N ALA A 6 -18.43 -20.26 -50.08
CA ALA A 6 -18.00 -19.28 -49.08
C ALA A 6 -17.83 -19.98 -47.72
N PRO A 7 -16.73 -19.73 -46.96
CA PRO A 7 -16.60 -20.28 -45.62
C PRO A 7 -17.37 -19.41 -44.61
N LEU A 8 -18.16 -20.09 -43.78
CA LEU A 8 -18.88 -19.55 -42.64
C LEU A 8 -17.86 -19.26 -41.51
N LEU A 9 -17.63 -17.99 -41.18
CA LEU A 9 -16.84 -17.58 -40.02
C LEU A 9 -17.69 -17.71 -38.76
N LEU A 10 -17.36 -18.68 -37.89
CA LEU A 10 -17.87 -18.75 -36.52
C LEU A 10 -17.22 -17.63 -35.68
N SER A 11 -18.01 -16.64 -35.26
CA SER A 11 -17.58 -15.66 -34.26
C SER A 11 -17.56 -16.26 -32.85
N LEU A 12 -16.35 -16.45 -32.32
CA LEU A 12 -16.11 -16.67 -30.89
C LEU A 12 -16.54 -15.43 -30.10
N HIS A 13 -17.55 -15.55 -29.26
CA HIS A 13 -17.95 -14.50 -28.32
C HIS A 13 -17.10 -14.63 -27.05
N SER A 14 -16.20 -13.68 -26.81
CA SER A 14 -15.55 -13.50 -25.51
C SER A 14 -16.59 -13.06 -24.48
N GLN A 15 -16.88 -13.90 -23.49
CA GLN A 15 -17.60 -13.46 -22.30
C GLN A 15 -16.64 -12.68 -21.40
N ALA A 16 -16.81 -11.37 -21.33
CA ALA A 16 -16.18 -10.55 -20.32
C ALA A 16 -16.79 -10.91 -18.96
N VAL A 17 -15.97 -11.35 -18.01
CA VAL A 17 -16.37 -11.46 -16.60
C VAL A 17 -16.58 -10.04 -16.09
N LEU A 18 -17.83 -9.62 -15.91
CA LEU A 18 -18.14 -8.34 -15.29
C LEU A 18 -17.78 -8.42 -13.81
N ALA A 19 -16.82 -7.60 -13.37
CA ALA A 19 -16.56 -7.39 -11.95
C ALA A 19 -17.87 -6.93 -11.29
N THR A 20 -18.38 -7.72 -10.35
CA THR A 20 -19.62 -7.39 -9.65
C THR A 20 -19.38 -6.20 -8.74
N ALA A 21 -20.29 -5.23 -8.75
CA ALA A 21 -20.18 -4.04 -7.90
C ALA A 21 -20.18 -4.44 -6.40
N PRO A 22 -19.47 -3.68 -5.54
CA PRO A 22 -19.48 -3.93 -4.10
C PRO A 22 -20.90 -3.90 -3.53
N THR A 23 -21.21 -4.80 -2.58
CA THR A 23 -22.56 -4.84 -1.98
C THR A 23 -22.83 -3.70 -1.01
N GLN A 24 -21.78 -3.01 -0.54
CA GLN A 24 -21.83 -1.85 0.35
C GLN A 24 -21.01 -0.67 -0.22
N PRO A 25 -21.43 -0.05 -1.33
CA PRO A 25 -20.66 1.00 -2.00
C PRO A 25 -20.47 2.25 -1.12
N ALA A 26 -21.47 2.63 -0.32
CA ALA A 26 -21.33 3.76 0.61
C ALA A 26 -20.29 3.51 1.72
N LEU A 27 -20.22 2.28 2.23
CA LEU A 27 -19.20 1.90 3.21
C LEU A 27 -17.81 1.90 2.59
N ARG A 28 -17.68 1.45 1.34
CA ARG A 28 -16.43 1.55 0.58
C ARG A 28 -15.98 3.01 0.48
N ASP A 29 -16.86 3.90 0.06
CA ASP A 29 -16.52 5.31 -0.14
C ASP A 29 -16.10 5.96 1.20
N GLU A 30 -16.81 5.66 2.30
CA GLU A 30 -16.43 6.09 3.65
C GLU A 30 -15.02 5.62 4.03
N LEU A 31 -14.70 4.34 3.83
CA LEU A 31 -13.38 3.78 4.15
C LEU A 31 -12.27 4.43 3.34
N LEU A 32 -12.51 4.72 2.06
CA LEU A 32 -11.56 5.39 1.18
C LEU A 32 -11.31 6.83 1.63
N GLU A 33 -12.37 7.58 1.99
CA GLU A 33 -12.25 8.94 2.52
C GLU A 33 -11.47 8.97 3.84
N MET A 34 -11.80 8.08 4.77
CA MET A 34 -11.09 7.95 6.05
C MET A 34 -9.60 7.65 5.84
N SER A 35 -9.29 6.70 4.96
CA SER A 35 -7.92 6.34 4.62
C SER A 35 -7.18 7.49 3.93
N ALA A 36 -7.83 8.24 3.04
CA ALA A 36 -7.24 9.39 2.37
C ALA A 36 -6.88 10.49 3.37
N ALA A 37 -7.78 10.80 4.31
CA ALA A 37 -7.52 11.76 5.38
C ALA A 37 -6.36 11.30 6.30
N ASP A 38 -6.29 10.01 6.61
CA ASP A 38 -5.19 9.40 7.35
C ASP A 38 -3.85 9.61 6.62
N GLN A 39 -3.81 9.31 5.32
CA GLN A 39 -2.59 9.44 4.53
C GLN A 39 -2.17 10.90 4.37
N GLN A 40 -3.11 11.81 4.17
CA GLN A 40 -2.82 13.24 4.07
C GLN A 40 -2.14 13.77 5.34
N GLN A 41 -2.55 13.32 6.53
CA GLN A 41 -1.88 13.71 7.77
C GLN A 41 -0.44 13.19 7.82
N ARG A 42 -0.21 11.95 7.38
CA ARG A 42 1.10 11.28 7.45
C ARG A 42 2.11 11.80 6.44
N THR A 43 1.63 12.31 5.31
CA THR A 43 2.47 12.88 4.25
C THR A 43 2.63 14.39 4.36
N SER A 44 1.84 15.06 5.22
CA SER A 44 1.94 16.49 5.45
C SER A 44 3.29 16.87 6.11
N PRO A 45 4.00 17.89 5.59
CA PRO A 45 5.20 18.42 6.25
C PRO A 45 4.87 19.23 7.51
N VAL A 46 3.59 19.59 7.70
CA VAL A 46 3.09 20.32 8.87
C VAL A 46 2.38 19.36 9.81
N PRO A 47 2.68 19.35 11.12
CA PRO A 47 1.93 18.57 12.10
C PRO A 47 0.44 18.89 12.02
N GLY A 48 -0.36 17.93 11.57
CA GLY A 48 -1.82 18.01 11.50
C GLY A 48 -2.49 17.59 12.81
N LYS A 49 -3.82 17.75 12.87
CA LYS A 49 -4.64 17.15 13.92
C LYS A 49 -4.51 15.62 13.85
N ASN A 50 -4.30 14.96 15.00
CA ASN A 50 -4.26 13.50 15.07
C ASN A 50 -5.61 12.91 14.64
N VAL A 51 -5.61 12.16 13.55
CA VAL A 51 -6.78 11.46 12.99
C VAL A 51 -6.89 10.00 13.45
N ASP A 52 -5.84 9.42 14.04
CA ASP A 52 -5.81 8.02 14.49
C ASP A 52 -6.92 7.73 15.51
N GLY A 53 -7.16 8.64 16.46
CA GLY A 53 -8.21 8.49 17.47
C GLY A 53 -9.62 8.45 16.86
N PRO A 54 -10.02 9.47 16.09
CA PRO A 54 -11.27 9.47 15.33
C PRO A 54 -11.42 8.26 14.39
N ASN A 55 -10.37 7.91 13.64
CA ASN A 55 -10.36 6.78 12.72
C ASN A 55 -10.56 5.46 13.45
N LEU A 56 -9.85 5.23 14.56
CA LEU A 56 -10.01 4.05 15.39
C LEU A 56 -11.44 3.94 15.95
N LYS A 57 -11.98 5.05 16.47
CA LYS A 57 -13.36 5.08 16.97
C LYS A 57 -14.34 4.67 15.86
N ARG A 58 -14.21 5.27 14.69
CA ARG A 58 -15.13 5.01 13.59
C ARG A 58 -14.96 3.60 13.01
N LEU A 59 -13.74 3.11 12.88
CA LEU A 59 -13.46 1.76 12.41
C LEU A 59 -14.04 0.70 13.36
N LYS A 60 -14.01 0.93 14.67
CA LYS A 60 -14.68 0.05 15.64
C LYS A 60 -16.20 -0.01 15.45
N GLU A 61 -16.83 1.12 15.16
CA GLU A 61 -18.27 1.18 14.86
C GLU A 61 -18.59 0.40 13.58
N ILE A 62 -17.77 0.57 12.53
CA ILE A 62 -17.88 -0.19 11.27
C ILE A 62 -17.76 -1.69 11.57
N VAL A 63 -16.73 -2.11 12.31
CA VAL A 63 -16.51 -3.53 12.64
C VAL A 63 -17.65 -4.10 13.48
N ALA A 64 -18.20 -3.32 14.43
CA ALA A 64 -19.33 -3.74 15.24
C ALA A 64 -20.62 -3.92 14.43
N GLN A 65 -20.83 -3.09 13.41
CA GLN A 65 -22.04 -3.11 12.59
C GLN A 65 -21.98 -4.14 11.46
N TYR A 66 -20.82 -4.29 10.81
CA TYR A 66 -20.66 -5.01 9.55
C TYR A 66 -19.77 -6.25 9.65
N GLY A 67 -19.09 -6.46 10.78
CA GLY A 67 -17.92 -7.34 10.82
C GLY A 67 -16.72 -6.71 10.11
N TRP A 68 -15.70 -7.50 9.81
CA TRP A 68 -14.57 -6.97 9.03
C TRP A 68 -14.99 -6.71 7.57
N PRO A 69 -14.74 -5.52 7.01
CA PRO A 69 -15.10 -5.22 5.62
C PRO A 69 -14.43 -6.18 4.63
N THR A 70 -15.22 -7.02 3.97
CA THR A 70 -14.75 -8.00 2.97
C THR A 70 -14.65 -7.38 1.58
N TYR A 71 -13.90 -8.02 0.68
CA TYR A 71 -13.81 -7.57 -0.71
C TYR A 71 -15.14 -7.60 -1.47
N VAL A 72 -16.04 -8.54 -1.19
CA VAL A 72 -17.41 -8.53 -1.73
C VAL A 72 -18.19 -7.30 -1.25
N MET A 73 -17.99 -6.88 0.01
CA MET A 73 -18.72 -5.74 0.57
C MET A 73 -18.22 -4.42 0.04
N VAL A 74 -16.90 -4.21 0.06
CA VAL A 74 -16.32 -2.88 -0.13
C VAL A 74 -15.29 -2.83 -1.24
N GLY A 75 -15.18 -3.87 -2.07
CA GLY A 75 -14.11 -3.97 -3.05
C GLY A 75 -12.74 -4.19 -2.40
N LYS A 76 -11.74 -4.49 -3.23
CA LYS A 76 -10.38 -4.71 -2.74
C LYS A 76 -9.78 -3.45 -2.12
N ASP A 77 -10.04 -2.30 -2.73
CA ASP A 77 -9.56 -1.00 -2.29
C ASP A 77 -10.18 -0.54 -0.97
N GLY A 78 -11.48 -0.76 -0.77
CA GLY A 78 -12.13 -0.50 0.52
C GLY A 78 -11.62 -1.41 1.63
N GLY A 79 -11.39 -2.69 1.33
CA GLY A 79 -10.82 -3.64 2.30
C GLY A 79 -9.37 -3.28 2.66
N ASP A 80 -8.57 -2.87 1.67
CA ASP A 80 -7.19 -2.40 1.90
C ASP A 80 -7.16 -1.06 2.67
N ALA A 81 -8.15 -0.18 2.46
CA ALA A 81 -8.34 1.05 3.24
C ALA A 81 -8.71 0.78 4.70
N ALA A 82 -9.67 -0.13 4.95
CA ALA A 82 -10.02 -0.57 6.31
C ALA A 82 -8.80 -1.15 7.05
N TRP A 83 -8.02 -1.98 6.36
CA TRP A 83 -6.79 -2.51 6.92
C TRP A 83 -5.77 -1.42 7.26
N LEU A 84 -5.57 -0.41 6.40
CA LEU A 84 -4.60 0.65 6.65
C LEU A 84 -4.95 1.46 7.91
N LEU A 85 -6.24 1.71 8.13
CA LEU A 85 -6.75 2.33 9.34
C LEU A 85 -6.50 1.46 10.59
N ALA A 86 -6.70 0.13 10.50
CA ALA A 86 -6.37 -0.79 11.59
C ALA A 86 -4.86 -0.88 11.86
N GLN A 87 -4.05 -0.85 10.80
CA GLN A 87 -2.60 -0.85 10.88
C GLN A 87 -2.07 0.35 11.68
N HIS A 88 -2.75 1.49 11.57
CA HIS A 88 -2.40 2.73 12.28
C HIS A 88 -3.00 2.87 13.69
N ALA A 89 -3.81 1.90 14.13
CA ALA A 89 -4.37 1.86 15.46
C ALA A 89 -3.37 1.37 16.54
N ASP A 90 -2.12 1.82 16.50
CA ASP A 90 -1.02 1.32 17.36
C ASP A 90 -1.28 1.50 18.87
N ARG A 91 -2.15 2.45 19.22
CA ARG A 91 -2.55 2.70 20.62
C ARG A 91 -3.58 1.69 21.14
N ASP A 92 -4.04 0.76 20.30
CA ASP A 92 -5.06 -0.22 20.62
C ASP A 92 -4.72 -1.60 20.03
N THR A 93 -3.65 -2.18 20.57
CA THR A 93 -3.22 -3.55 20.24
C THR A 93 -4.33 -4.59 20.45
N PRO A 94 -5.19 -4.52 21.49
CA PRO A 94 -6.35 -5.42 21.62
C PRO A 94 -7.28 -5.36 20.40
N PHE A 95 -7.55 -4.17 19.87
CA PHE A 95 -8.33 -4.03 18.64
C PHE A 95 -7.59 -4.61 17.42
N GLN A 96 -6.29 -4.36 17.27
CA GLN A 96 -5.50 -4.96 16.18
C GLN A 96 -5.52 -6.49 16.22
N ARG A 97 -5.46 -7.10 17.41
CA ARG A 97 -5.64 -8.55 17.60
C ARG A 97 -7.02 -9.00 17.14
N LYS A 98 -8.07 -8.25 17.51
CA LYS A 98 -9.43 -8.54 17.05
C LYS A 98 -9.56 -8.49 15.53
N VAL A 99 -8.90 -7.53 14.88
CA VAL A 99 -8.87 -7.44 13.42
C VAL A 99 -8.24 -8.67 12.80
N LEU A 100 -7.10 -9.16 13.32
CA LEU A 100 -6.48 -10.39 12.82
C LEU A 100 -7.42 -11.61 12.96
N GLU A 101 -8.11 -11.76 14.08
CA GLU A 101 -9.11 -12.83 14.27
C GLU A 101 -10.22 -12.77 13.22
N LEU A 102 -10.70 -11.56 12.90
CA LEU A 102 -11.76 -11.36 11.92
C LEU A 102 -11.26 -11.54 10.47
N MET A 103 -10.00 -11.18 10.18
CA MET A 103 -9.40 -11.35 8.87
C MET A 103 -9.06 -12.82 8.57
N GLN A 104 -8.65 -13.60 9.57
CA GLN A 104 -8.18 -14.99 9.39
C GLN A 104 -9.12 -15.88 8.55
N PRO A 105 -10.43 -15.99 8.83
CA PRO A 105 -11.33 -16.84 8.04
C PRO A 105 -11.60 -16.28 6.63
N LEU A 106 -11.26 -15.02 6.37
CA LEU A 106 -11.45 -14.36 5.07
C LEU A 106 -10.31 -14.64 4.09
N LEU A 107 -9.17 -15.13 4.57
CA LEU A 107 -7.98 -15.39 3.74
C LEU A 107 -8.23 -16.56 2.78
N ASP A 108 -8.81 -17.66 3.28
CA ASP A 108 -9.11 -18.85 2.46
C ASP A 108 -10.22 -18.57 1.43
N ALA A 109 -11.07 -17.58 1.70
CA ALA A 109 -12.16 -17.15 0.82
C ALA A 109 -11.74 -16.03 -0.15
N ASP A 110 -10.47 -15.63 -0.16
CA ASP A 110 -9.95 -14.47 -0.91
C ASP A 110 -10.78 -13.19 -0.70
N GLN A 111 -11.24 -13.00 0.55
CA GLN A 111 -12.05 -11.86 0.99
C GLN A 111 -11.24 -10.82 1.77
N ALA A 112 -9.96 -11.09 2.02
CA ALA A 112 -9.00 -10.19 2.61
C ALA A 112 -7.57 -10.53 2.13
N SER A 113 -6.67 -9.54 2.12
CA SER A 113 -5.28 -9.72 1.67
C SER A 113 -4.43 -10.42 2.73
N LEU A 114 -3.85 -11.57 2.38
CA LEU A 114 -2.85 -12.26 3.21
C LEU A 114 -1.59 -11.40 3.44
N LYS A 115 -1.21 -10.56 2.46
CA LYS A 115 -0.13 -9.58 2.62
C LYS A 115 -0.46 -8.60 3.75
N ASN A 116 -1.66 -8.03 3.72
CA ASN A 116 -2.10 -7.07 4.73
C ASN A 116 -2.16 -7.73 6.11
N TYR A 117 -2.72 -8.95 6.18
CA TYR A 117 -2.69 -9.76 7.39
C TYR A 117 -1.26 -9.93 7.92
N ALA A 118 -0.29 -10.28 7.06
CA ALA A 118 1.09 -10.49 7.46
C ALA A 118 1.74 -9.24 8.09
N TYR A 119 1.55 -8.06 7.48
CA TYR A 119 2.05 -6.80 8.03
C TYR A 119 1.43 -6.46 9.40
N LEU A 120 0.12 -6.65 9.55
CA LEU A 120 -0.57 -6.40 10.83
C LEU A 120 -0.22 -7.45 11.89
N TYR A 121 0.02 -8.70 11.48
CA TYR A 121 0.46 -9.76 12.38
C TYR A 121 1.80 -9.41 13.01
N ASP A 122 2.79 -9.10 12.17
CA ASP A 122 4.15 -8.75 12.63
C ASP A 122 4.16 -7.46 13.45
N ARG A 123 3.20 -6.54 13.24
CA ARG A 123 3.02 -5.31 14.04
C ARG A 123 2.81 -5.60 15.53
N ILE A 124 2.12 -6.70 15.87
CA ILE A 124 1.65 -6.97 17.23
C ILE A 124 2.17 -8.28 17.84
N HIS A 125 3.05 -9.00 17.14
CA HIS A 125 3.65 -10.24 17.60
C HIS A 125 5.16 -10.16 17.63
N ASP A 126 5.73 -10.75 18.67
CA ASP A 126 7.17 -10.92 18.86
C ASP A 126 7.39 -12.31 19.51
N PRO A 127 8.13 -13.25 18.88
CA PRO A 127 8.74 -13.15 17.55
C PRO A 127 7.71 -12.94 16.43
N GLN A 128 8.11 -12.21 15.38
CA GLN A 128 7.29 -11.99 14.19
C GLN A 128 7.35 -13.18 13.21
N ARG A 129 6.41 -13.24 12.27
CA ARG A 129 6.24 -14.37 11.35
C ARG A 129 6.78 -14.11 9.95
N TYR A 130 6.66 -12.87 9.46
CA TYR A 130 6.96 -12.52 8.06
C TYR A 130 8.15 -11.58 7.88
N GLY A 131 8.69 -11.00 8.96
CA GLY A 131 9.85 -10.13 8.93
C GLY A 131 9.55 -8.71 8.45
N THR A 132 8.32 -8.20 8.63
CA THR A 132 7.94 -6.85 8.13
C THR A 132 8.25 -5.73 9.11
N GLN A 133 8.46 -6.03 10.40
CA GLN A 133 8.80 -5.02 11.41
C GLN A 133 10.29 -5.13 11.80
N GLY A 134 10.88 -4.02 12.20
CA GLY A 134 12.30 -3.97 12.54
C GLY A 134 12.79 -2.56 12.78
N TRP A 135 14.11 -2.42 12.85
CA TRP A 135 14.78 -1.18 13.21
C TRP A 135 16.07 -0.99 12.43
N CYS A 136 16.58 0.24 12.37
CA CYS A 136 17.92 0.51 11.88
C CYS A 136 18.93 0.23 13.00
N VAL A 137 19.80 -0.76 12.80
CA VAL A 137 20.90 -1.08 13.74
C VAL A 137 22.18 -0.31 13.40
N SER A 138 22.28 0.18 12.15
CA SER A 138 23.30 1.12 11.71
C SER A 138 22.73 2.01 10.60
N ARG A 139 23.52 2.96 10.08
CA ARG A 139 23.14 3.72 8.88
C ARG A 139 22.98 2.83 7.64
N GLU A 140 23.58 1.66 7.62
CA GLU A 140 23.62 0.81 6.43
C GLU A 140 22.86 -0.50 6.61
N GLU A 141 22.14 -0.64 7.72
CA GLU A 141 21.51 -1.90 8.07
C GLU A 141 20.18 -1.66 8.78
N TRP A 142 19.11 -2.04 8.08
CA TRP A 142 17.82 -2.31 8.68
C TRP A 142 17.79 -3.79 9.05
N ARG A 143 17.44 -4.09 10.30
CA ARG A 143 17.31 -5.46 10.79
C ARG A 143 15.87 -5.72 11.22
N PRO A 144 15.26 -6.82 10.77
CA PRO A 144 13.96 -7.23 11.29
C PRO A 144 14.06 -7.56 12.77
N PHE A 145 12.98 -7.40 13.53
CA PHE A 145 12.85 -8.05 14.84
C PHE A 145 12.94 -9.58 14.72
N GLU A 146 13.03 -10.28 15.85
CA GLU A 146 13.18 -11.73 15.87
C GLU A 146 12.09 -12.41 15.03
N ILE A 147 12.48 -13.34 14.15
CA ILE A 147 11.57 -14.07 13.28
C ILE A 147 11.46 -15.51 13.81
N GLU A 148 10.23 -15.98 14.08
CA GLU A 148 9.95 -17.30 14.69
C GLU A 148 10.68 -18.47 13.98
N ASP A 149 10.79 -18.37 12.66
CA ASP A 149 11.49 -19.33 11.80
C ASP A 149 12.11 -18.57 10.61
N ALA A 150 13.33 -18.10 10.78
CA ALA A 150 14.04 -17.35 9.73
C ALA A 150 14.28 -18.18 8.47
N ALA A 151 14.44 -19.51 8.58
CA ALA A 151 14.68 -20.38 7.43
C ALA A 151 13.45 -20.53 6.53
N GLY A 152 12.25 -20.62 7.12
CA GLY A 152 10.99 -20.71 6.38
C GLY A 152 10.33 -19.39 6.02
N VAL A 153 10.91 -18.23 6.40
CA VAL A 153 10.28 -16.91 6.19
C VAL A 153 9.93 -16.64 4.73
N ASN A 154 10.81 -17.01 3.80
CA ASN A 154 10.60 -16.77 2.38
C ASN A 154 9.45 -17.62 1.79
N ALA A 155 9.18 -18.80 2.35
CA ALA A 155 8.02 -19.59 1.97
C ALA A 155 6.72 -18.90 2.37
N ARG A 156 6.66 -18.36 3.60
CA ARG A 156 5.51 -17.59 4.10
C ARG A 156 5.32 -16.28 3.33
N ARG A 157 6.41 -15.56 3.05
CA ARG A 157 6.38 -14.33 2.23
C ARG A 157 5.88 -14.61 0.82
N LYS A 158 6.33 -15.69 0.18
CA LYS A 158 5.83 -16.11 -1.13
C LYS A 158 4.33 -16.42 -1.12
N GLN A 159 3.84 -17.14 -0.11
CA GLN A 159 2.40 -17.42 0.05
C GLN A 159 1.60 -16.12 0.18
N ALA A 160 2.13 -15.14 0.90
CA ALA A 160 1.53 -13.82 1.07
C ALA A 160 1.72 -12.86 -0.13
N GLY A 161 2.33 -13.30 -1.23
CA GLY A 161 2.60 -12.44 -2.39
C GLY A 161 3.62 -11.33 -2.11
N MET A 162 4.53 -11.55 -1.16
CA MET A 162 5.60 -10.61 -0.78
C MET A 162 6.94 -11.03 -1.41
N PRO A 163 7.84 -10.07 -1.70
CA PRO A 163 9.19 -10.39 -2.15
C PRO A 163 9.96 -11.16 -1.07
N PRO A 164 10.99 -11.96 -1.41
CA PRO A 164 11.89 -12.56 -0.43
C PRO A 164 12.43 -11.55 0.57
N LEU A 165 12.74 -12.00 1.79
CA LEU A 165 13.21 -11.15 2.89
C LEU A 165 14.46 -10.38 2.47
N GLU A 166 15.39 -11.01 1.76
CA GLU A 166 16.63 -10.38 1.30
C GLU A 166 16.37 -9.19 0.37
N ALA A 167 15.40 -9.34 -0.55
CA ALA A 167 14.97 -8.25 -1.43
C ALA A 167 14.29 -7.13 -0.63
N TYR A 168 13.51 -7.48 0.40
CA TYR A 168 12.92 -6.50 1.32
C TYR A 168 13.98 -5.76 2.13
N LEU A 169 14.97 -6.46 2.69
CA LEU A 169 16.08 -5.85 3.42
C LEU A 169 16.91 -4.91 2.54
N ALA A 170 17.11 -5.26 1.25
CA ALA A 170 17.77 -4.37 0.30
C ALA A 170 16.99 -3.08 0.06
N ILE A 171 15.65 -3.12 0.07
CA ILE A 171 14.79 -1.93 -0.01
C ILE A 171 14.84 -1.13 1.30
N MET A 172 14.89 -1.80 2.44
CA MET A 172 14.91 -1.15 3.75
C MET A 172 16.28 -0.56 4.12
N LYS A 173 17.38 -1.11 3.60
CA LYS A 173 18.76 -0.67 3.90
C LYS A 173 18.99 0.82 3.63
N PRO A 174 18.62 1.39 2.45
CA PRO A 174 18.76 2.82 2.20
C PRO A 174 17.98 3.72 3.17
N LEU A 175 16.88 3.23 3.77
CA LEU A 175 16.13 3.99 4.79
C LEU A 175 16.94 4.31 6.03
N CYS A 176 17.98 3.52 6.32
CA CYS A 176 18.76 3.69 7.52
C CYS A 176 19.86 4.75 7.43
N ALA A 177 20.30 5.13 6.21
CA ALA A 177 21.47 5.98 5.99
C ALA A 177 21.36 7.37 6.64
N GLU A 178 20.12 7.81 6.88
CA GLU A 178 19.76 9.10 7.46
C GLU A 178 19.58 9.06 9.00
N SER A 179 19.78 7.92 9.66
CA SER A 179 19.48 7.72 11.09
C SER A 179 20.60 8.14 12.08
N GLY A 180 21.81 8.37 11.58
CA GLY A 180 22.98 8.08 12.42
C GLY A 180 23.64 9.23 13.14
N ASN A 181 22.97 9.89 14.09
CA ASN A 181 23.68 10.65 15.13
C ASN A 181 23.12 10.46 16.55
N ASN A 182 22.37 9.39 16.82
CA ASN A 182 22.12 8.94 18.20
C ASN A 182 21.61 7.49 18.22
N ILE A 183 22.53 6.54 18.36
CA ILE A 183 22.18 5.14 18.66
C ILE A 183 21.45 5.04 20.01
N GLY A 184 21.57 6.06 20.88
CA GLY A 184 20.84 6.18 22.16
C GLY A 184 19.51 6.95 22.11
N SER A 185 19.11 7.53 20.98
CA SER A 185 17.82 8.25 20.86
C SER A 185 17.10 7.88 19.55
N ALA A 186 16.60 6.65 19.49
CA ALA A 186 15.40 6.27 18.72
C ALA A 186 14.13 7.06 19.14
N ARG A 187 14.29 8.24 19.74
CA ARG A 187 13.30 8.99 20.50
C ARG A 187 13.44 10.45 20.04
N LEU A 188 12.38 10.99 19.44
CA LEU A 188 12.25 12.35 18.89
C LEU A 188 12.72 12.57 17.44
N PHE A 189 11.85 12.19 16.49
CA PHE A 189 11.32 13.08 15.46
C PHE A 189 11.98 14.47 15.38
N ARG A 190 12.72 14.76 14.30
CA ARG A 190 13.01 16.11 13.78
C ARG A 190 14.17 15.94 12.79
N LYS A 191 13.98 15.99 11.47
CA LYS A 191 13.45 17.13 10.71
C LYS A 191 13.27 16.58 9.28
N ALA A 192 12.13 16.82 8.65
CA ALA A 192 11.80 16.42 7.29
C ALA A 192 12.91 16.75 6.27
N MET A 193 12.83 16.19 5.05
CA MET A 193 13.53 16.72 3.85
C MET A 193 15.07 16.52 3.91
N VAL A 194 15.70 15.67 3.10
CA VAL A 194 16.27 16.06 1.79
C VAL A 194 16.73 14.77 1.07
N SER A 195 15.86 14.23 0.24
CA SER A 195 16.21 13.57 -1.03
C SER A 195 15.22 14.14 -2.03
N ASP A 196 15.63 14.38 -3.26
CA ASP A 196 14.67 14.88 -4.26
C ASP A 196 13.52 13.88 -4.34
N ALA A 197 12.29 14.39 -4.17
CA ALA A 197 11.12 13.58 -4.41
C ALA A 197 11.14 13.19 -5.89
N VAL A 198 10.96 11.89 -6.15
CA VAL A 198 10.87 11.42 -7.52
C VAL A 198 9.52 11.85 -8.07
N ASP A 199 9.56 12.63 -9.15
CA ASP A 199 8.35 13.09 -9.80
C ASP A 199 7.63 11.91 -10.47
N VAL A 200 6.40 11.70 -10.04
CA VAL A 200 5.46 10.69 -10.52
C VAL A 200 4.32 11.43 -11.20
N VAL A 201 4.16 11.23 -12.50
CA VAL A 201 3.03 11.79 -13.24
C VAL A 201 1.94 10.74 -13.33
N VAL A 202 0.72 11.11 -12.97
CA VAL A 202 -0.47 10.27 -13.00
C VAL A 202 -1.47 10.87 -13.97
N ASP A 203 -1.73 10.16 -15.06
CA ASP A 203 -2.65 10.57 -16.11
C ASP A 203 -3.47 9.38 -16.66
N LYS A 204 -4.22 9.63 -17.75
CA LYS A 204 -4.99 8.59 -18.46
C LYS A 204 -4.15 7.44 -19.00
N GLY A 205 -2.83 7.60 -19.13
CA GLY A 205 -1.86 6.59 -19.53
C GLY A 205 -1.35 5.71 -18.39
N GLY A 206 -1.49 6.12 -17.12
CA GLY A 206 -1.07 5.33 -15.95
C GLY A 206 -0.16 6.11 -14.99
N VAL A 207 0.65 5.39 -14.22
CA VAL A 207 1.68 5.97 -13.34
C VAL A 207 2.97 6.05 -14.15
N GLN A 208 3.56 7.23 -14.26
CA GLN A 208 4.80 7.47 -15.00
C GLN A 208 5.88 7.98 -14.07
N VAL A 209 7.08 7.41 -14.18
CA VAL A 209 8.29 7.85 -13.45
C VAL A 209 9.38 8.11 -14.47
N ALA A 210 9.78 9.36 -14.64
CA ALA A 210 10.82 9.76 -15.60
C ALA A 210 10.63 9.16 -17.02
N GLY A 211 9.39 9.17 -17.52
CA GLY A 211 9.03 8.65 -18.84
C GLY A 211 8.85 7.12 -18.93
N GLN A 212 9.00 6.39 -17.82
CA GLN A 212 8.71 4.96 -17.76
C GLN A 212 7.33 4.70 -17.17
N THR A 213 6.58 3.82 -17.82
CA THR A 213 5.26 3.39 -17.32
C THR A 213 5.43 2.36 -16.23
N VAL A 214 4.86 2.66 -15.07
CA VAL A 214 4.81 1.82 -13.90
C VAL A 214 3.48 1.06 -13.91
N ALA A 215 3.57 -0.27 -13.89
CA ALA A 215 2.40 -1.14 -13.95
C ALA A 215 2.04 -1.77 -12.60
N THR A 216 2.99 -1.84 -11.66
CA THR A 216 2.79 -2.48 -10.35
C THR A 216 3.51 -1.72 -9.22
N PRO A 217 3.08 -1.87 -7.95
CA PRO A 217 3.81 -1.36 -6.79
C PRO A 217 5.29 -1.76 -6.76
N GLU A 218 5.59 -2.99 -7.14
CA GLU A 218 6.95 -3.53 -7.12
C GLU A 218 7.83 -2.86 -8.19
N SER A 219 7.26 -2.57 -9.37
CA SER A 219 7.96 -1.80 -10.40
C SER A 219 8.21 -0.34 -9.99
N LEU A 220 7.28 0.25 -9.21
CA LEU A 220 7.49 1.58 -8.63
C LEU A 220 8.64 1.55 -7.62
N LEU A 221 8.60 0.60 -6.69
CA LEU A 221 9.63 0.43 -5.66
C LEU A 221 11.02 0.16 -6.26
N ALA A 222 11.09 -0.62 -7.34
CA ALA A 222 12.34 -0.86 -8.06
C ALA A 222 12.93 0.44 -8.64
N LEU A 223 12.10 1.28 -9.29
CA LEU A 223 12.54 2.56 -9.83
C LEU A 223 12.93 3.58 -8.76
N LEU A 224 12.26 3.53 -7.60
CA LEU A 224 12.60 4.34 -6.44
C LEU A 224 13.93 3.92 -5.82
N ALA A 225 14.20 2.61 -5.78
CA ALA A 225 15.49 2.06 -5.35
C ALA A 225 16.65 2.49 -6.27
N GLU A 226 16.47 2.45 -7.60
CA GLU A 226 17.47 2.96 -8.56
C GLU A 226 17.83 4.43 -8.35
N ARG A 227 16.90 5.21 -7.77
CA ARG A 227 17.02 6.65 -7.53
C ARG A 227 17.38 7.01 -6.10
N ASN A 228 17.64 6.01 -5.24
CA ASN A 228 17.91 6.20 -3.82
C ASN A 228 16.91 7.13 -3.11
N SER A 229 15.61 7.05 -3.46
CA SER A 229 14.60 7.91 -2.88
C SER A 229 13.33 7.12 -2.58
N LEU A 230 12.77 7.31 -1.39
CA LEU A 230 11.47 6.74 -0.99
C LEU A 230 10.42 7.84 -0.81
N LYS A 231 10.68 9.00 -1.43
CA LYS A 231 9.76 10.13 -1.53
C LYS A 231 9.33 10.24 -2.98
N ILE A 232 8.02 10.28 -3.21
CA ILE A 232 7.47 10.61 -4.52
C ILE A 232 6.66 11.88 -4.45
N ARG A 233 6.74 12.67 -5.51
CA ARG A 233 5.87 13.81 -5.76
C ARG A 233 4.92 13.45 -6.88
N VAL A 234 3.66 13.29 -6.54
CA VAL A 234 2.61 12.82 -7.42
C VAL A 234 1.90 14.02 -8.04
N TYR A 235 2.05 14.18 -9.34
CA TYR A 235 1.31 15.14 -10.17
C TYR A 235 0.11 14.44 -10.80
N THR A 236 -1.07 15.02 -10.67
CA THR A 236 -2.31 14.46 -11.24
C THR A 236 -2.90 15.41 -12.28
N ASP A 237 -3.60 14.86 -13.27
CA ASP A 237 -4.38 15.63 -14.26
C ASP A 237 -5.72 16.17 -13.70
N GLY A 238 -5.96 16.03 -12.40
CA GLY A 238 -7.19 16.44 -11.72
C GLY A 238 -8.39 15.53 -11.99
N GLN A 239 -8.23 14.44 -12.76
CA GLN A 239 -9.27 13.44 -12.94
C GLN A 239 -9.29 12.45 -11.78
N PRO A 240 -10.45 11.85 -11.48
CA PRO A 240 -10.52 10.74 -10.53
C PRO A 240 -9.55 9.62 -10.91
N MET A 241 -8.68 9.22 -9.97
CA MET A 241 -7.71 8.16 -10.20
C MET A 241 -8.42 6.82 -10.46
N ARG A 242 -8.00 6.13 -11.53
CA ARG A 242 -8.50 4.78 -11.83
C ARG A 242 -7.97 3.77 -10.80
N GLU A 243 -8.76 2.75 -10.52
CA GLU A 243 -8.45 1.71 -9.52
C GLU A 243 -7.05 1.09 -9.68
N GLY A 244 -6.59 0.86 -10.93
CA GLY A 244 -5.26 0.32 -11.20
C GLY A 244 -4.10 1.24 -10.77
N ILE A 245 -4.29 2.56 -10.91
CA ILE A 245 -3.33 3.59 -10.48
C ILE A 245 -3.29 3.65 -8.95
N TRP A 246 -4.48 3.61 -8.33
CA TRP A 246 -4.61 3.59 -6.88
C TRP A 246 -3.85 2.41 -6.25
N LYS A 247 -4.01 1.20 -6.82
CA LYS A 247 -3.32 -0.01 -6.36
C LYS A 247 -1.80 0.13 -6.38
N ILE A 248 -1.23 0.81 -7.40
CA ILE A 248 0.21 1.04 -7.52
C ILE A 248 0.73 1.96 -6.41
N LEU A 249 0.09 3.12 -6.22
CA LEU A 249 0.49 4.11 -5.22
C LEU A 249 0.27 3.59 -3.80
N GLN A 250 -0.88 2.95 -3.55
CA GLN A 250 -1.20 2.32 -2.28
C GLN A 250 -0.21 1.20 -1.94
N GLY A 251 0.17 0.37 -2.91
CA GLY A 251 1.15 -0.69 -2.68
C GLY A 251 2.57 -0.17 -2.38
N ALA A 252 2.98 0.94 -3.01
CA ALA A 252 4.25 1.60 -2.70
C ALA A 252 4.23 2.23 -1.30
N GLN A 253 3.10 2.83 -0.91
CA GLN A 253 2.90 3.38 0.42
C GLN A 253 2.88 2.29 1.51
N GLN A 254 2.23 1.16 1.26
CA GLN A 254 2.29 -0.04 2.12
C GLN A 254 3.73 -0.54 2.32
N ALA A 255 4.60 -0.32 1.33
CA ALA A 255 6.01 -0.64 1.40
C ALA A 255 6.88 0.49 2.01
N GLY A 256 6.26 1.56 2.53
CA GLY A 256 6.94 2.64 3.24
C GLY A 256 7.30 3.88 2.39
N VAL A 257 6.79 4.00 1.16
CA VAL A 257 7.00 5.19 0.31
C VAL A 257 6.17 6.37 0.81
N VAL A 258 6.83 7.51 1.03
CA VAL A 258 6.21 8.78 1.40
C VAL A 258 5.76 9.51 0.13
N MET A 259 4.50 9.92 0.05
CA MET A 259 3.91 10.50 -1.16
C MET A 259 3.43 11.93 -0.93
N TYR A 260 3.91 12.89 -1.72
CA TYR A 260 3.44 14.28 -1.72
C TYR A 260 2.58 14.52 -2.96
N LEU A 261 1.34 14.99 -2.81
CA LEU A 261 0.52 15.40 -3.96
C LEU A 261 0.83 16.86 -4.29
N GLU A 262 1.17 17.15 -5.55
CA GLU A 262 1.38 18.51 -6.04
C GLU A 262 0.52 18.78 -7.29
N PRO A 263 0.02 20.03 -7.46
CA PRO A 263 -0.57 20.43 -8.73
C PRO A 263 0.48 20.33 -9.84
N PRO A 264 0.07 19.98 -11.08
CA PRO A 264 1.02 19.85 -12.18
C PRO A 264 1.84 21.15 -12.34
N PRO A 265 3.15 21.05 -12.64
CA PRO A 265 3.98 22.23 -12.81
C PRO A 265 3.40 23.10 -13.93
N ALA A 266 3.45 24.42 -13.75
CA ALA A 266 3.00 25.36 -14.77
C ALA A 266 3.72 25.06 -16.10
N PRO A 267 3.02 25.08 -17.25
CA PRO A 267 3.67 24.87 -18.53
C PRO A 267 4.84 25.86 -18.66
N PRO A 268 5.97 25.45 -19.28
CA PRO A 268 7.06 26.36 -19.51
C PRO A 268 6.52 27.59 -20.25
N ALA A 269 6.93 28.78 -19.79
CA ALA A 269 6.56 30.02 -20.48
C ALA A 269 6.91 29.86 -21.95
N ALA A 270 5.93 30.10 -22.83
CA ALA A 270 6.17 30.08 -24.26
C ALA A 270 7.32 31.06 -24.59
N PRO A 271 8.23 30.69 -25.50
CA PRO A 271 9.39 31.51 -25.83
C PRO A 271 9.02 32.91 -26.30
#